data_AF-A0A950ND85-F1
#
_entry.id   AF-A0A950ND85-F1
#
_cell.length_a   1.000
_cell.length_b   1.000
_cell.length_c   1.000
_cell.angle_alpha   90.00
_cell.angle_beta   90.00
_cell.angle_gamma   90.00
#
_symmetry.space_group_name_H-M   'P 1'
#
loop_
_entity.id
_entity.type
_entity.pdbx_description
1 polymer ?
#
loop_
_entity_poly.entity_id
_entity_poly.type
_entity_poly.pdbx_seq_one_letter_code
_entity_poly.pdbx_strand_id
1 'polypeptide(L)' 'WNLEGGSPSALARDGWNNKSLKPGDELHLTIDPLRSGAPGGAWNVNKIKFKDGKPITTPTH' A
#
# COMPACT_ATOMS: atom_id res chain seq x y z
N TRP A 1 0.53 -16.17 1.23
CA TRP A 1 0.85 -14.89 1.87
C TRP A 1 -0.38 -14.01 1.75
N ASN A 2 -0.92 -13.52 2.86
CA ASN A 2 -2.09 -12.65 2.86
C ASN A 2 -1.70 -11.23 3.27
N LEU A 3 -2.10 -10.23 2.52
CA LEU A 3 -1.80 -8.83 2.79
C LEU A 3 -3.11 -8.06 2.95
N GLU A 4 -3.30 -7.47 4.13
CA GLU A 4 -4.51 -6.74 4.51
C GLU A 4 -4.23 -5.24 4.41
N GLY A 5 -5.10 -4.50 3.71
CA GLY A 5 -4.97 -3.06 3.53
C GLY A 5 -6.15 -2.28 4.10
N GLY A 6 -6.14 -0.97 3.91
CA GLY A 6 -7.31 -0.13 4.17
C GLY A 6 -8.50 -0.53 3.30
N SER A 7 -9.72 -0.25 3.77
CA SER A 7 -10.94 -0.46 2.98
C SER A 7 -10.88 0.30 1.64
N PRO A 8 -11.53 -0.18 0.57
CA PRO A 8 -11.49 0.47 -0.76
C PRO A 8 -11.86 1.96 -0.72
N SER A 9 -12.84 2.34 0.11
CA SER A 9 -13.25 3.74 0.28
C SER A 9 -12.16 4.61 0.93
N ALA A 10 -11.38 4.06 1.87
CA ALA A 10 -10.25 4.76 2.48
C ALA A 10 -9.12 4.94 1.46
N LEU A 11 -8.78 3.88 0.71
CA LEU A 11 -7.76 3.95 -0.35
C LEU A 11 -8.12 5.00 -1.40
N ALA A 12 -9.38 5.06 -1.84
CA ALA A 12 -9.84 6.05 -2.80
C ALA A 12 -9.71 7.49 -2.28
N ARG A 13 -9.99 7.73 -0.99
CA ARG A 13 -9.80 9.04 -0.34
C ARG A 13 -8.33 9.45 -0.29
N ASP A 14 -7.45 8.49 -0.07
CA ASP A 14 -6.01 8.71 -0.12
C ASP A 14 -5.49 8.86 -1.56
N GLY A 15 -6.35 8.78 -2.58
CA GLY A 15 -5.98 8.93 -3.99
C GLY A 15 -5.53 7.64 -4.68
N TRP A 16 -5.63 6.49 -4.00
CA TRP A 16 -5.34 5.18 -4.58
C TRP A 16 -6.51 4.67 -5.38
N ASN A 17 -6.23 4.35 -6.64
CA ASN A 17 -7.18 3.75 -7.56
C ASN A 17 -6.50 2.69 -8.42
N ASN A 18 -7.28 2.00 -9.25
CA ASN A 18 -6.79 0.94 -10.13
C ASN A 18 -5.79 1.41 -11.20
N LYS A 19 -5.58 2.72 -11.38
CA LYS A 19 -4.58 3.31 -12.29
C LYS A 19 -3.33 3.81 -11.57
N SER A 20 -3.33 3.81 -10.23
CA SER A 20 -2.19 4.24 -9.41
C SER A 20 -0.98 3.32 -9.55
N LEU A 21 -1.22 2.04 -9.87
CA LEU A 21 -0.19 1.03 -10.10
C LEU A 21 -0.38 0.45 -11.50
N LYS A 22 0.72 0.34 -12.24
CA LYS A 22 0.76 -0.30 -13.56
C LYS A 22 1.54 -1.61 -13.46
N PRO A 23 1.22 -2.61 -14.31
CA PRO A 23 2.07 -3.80 -14.43
C PRO A 23 3.52 -3.39 -14.71
N GLY A 24 4.46 -3.93 -13.92
CA GLY A 24 5.88 -3.58 -13.99
C GLY A 24 6.33 -2.51 -13.00
N ASP A 25 5.41 -1.85 -12.27
CA ASP A 25 5.80 -0.94 -11.19
C ASP A 25 6.47 -1.71 -10.05
N GLU A 26 7.66 -1.26 -9.67
CA GLU A 26 8.39 -1.75 -8.51
C GLU A 26 8.10 -0.86 -7.29
N LEU A 27 7.73 -1.49 -6.17
CA LEU A 27 7.32 -0.82 -4.94
C LEU A 27 8.17 -1.27 -3.75
N HIS A 28 8.41 -0.34 -2.83
CA HIS A 28 8.84 -0.64 -1.47
C HIS A 28 7.63 -0.56 -0.52
N LEU A 29 7.27 -1.71 0.05
CA LEU A 29 6.22 -1.85 1.07
C LEU A 29 6.84 -2.13 2.44
N THR A 30 6.27 -1.51 3.48
CA THR A 30 6.44 -1.96 4.86
C THR A 30 5.22 -2.76 5.28
N ILE A 31 5.43 -4.02 5.66
CA ILE A 31 4.38 -4.92 6.17
C ILE A 31 4.50 -5.01 7.69
N ASP A 32 3.40 -4.71 8.38
CA ASP A 32 3.24 -5.00 9.79
C ASP A 32 2.77 -6.47 9.93
N PRO A 33 3.63 -7.40 10.38
CA PRO A 33 3.35 -8.84 10.30
C PRO A 33 2.21 -9.28 11.23
N LEU A 34 1.57 -10.41 10.90
CA LEU A 34 0.57 -11.02 11.76
C LEU A 34 1.19 -11.43 13.11
N ARG A 35 0.51 -11.09 14.22
CA ARG A 35 0.96 -11.46 15.58
C ARG A 35 1.12 -12.96 15.76
N SER A 36 0.37 -13.75 15.00
CA SER A 36 0.41 -15.22 15.00
C SER A 36 1.67 -15.81 14.34
N GLY A 37 2.50 -14.99 13.66
CA GLY A 37 3.66 -15.47 12.89
C GLY A 37 3.31 -16.15 11.57
N ALA A 38 2.02 -16.20 11.21
CA ALA A 38 1.56 -16.72 9.93
C ALA A 38 2.04 -15.85 8.76
N PRO A 39 2.20 -16.42 7.56
CA PRO A 39 2.67 -15.71 6.38
C PRO A 39 1.67 -14.64 5.91
N GLY A 40 1.87 -13.41 6.37
CA GLY A 40 1.04 -12.25 6.01
C GLY A 40 1.19 -11.08 6.98
N GLY A 41 0.45 -10.01 6.71
CA GLY A 41 0.45 -8.81 7.54
C GLY A 41 -0.43 -7.69 6.98
N ALA A 42 -0.49 -6.60 7.72
CA ALA A 42 -1.18 -5.40 7.29
C ALA A 42 -0.21 -4.41 6.61
N TRP A 43 -0.71 -3.62 5.68
CA TRP A 43 0.04 -2.53 5.04
C TRP A 43 -0.76 -1.24 5.07
N ASN A 44 -0.04 -0.10 4.97
CA ASN A 44 -0.64 1.22 4.98
C ASN A 44 -0.11 2.06 3.81
N VAL A 45 -0.99 2.74 3.08
CA VAL A 45 -0.65 3.58 1.92
C VAL A 45 0.47 4.58 2.18
N ASN A 46 0.52 5.18 3.38
CA ASN A 46 1.54 6.18 3.73
C ASN A 46 2.95 5.58 3.89
N LYS A 47 3.04 4.27 4.12
CA LYS A 47 4.31 3.55 4.23
C LYS A 47 4.72 2.90 2.90
N ILE A 48 4.06 3.25 1.80
CA ILE A 48 4.35 2.69 0.48
C ILE A 48 4.92 3.74 -0.44
N LYS A 49 6.01 3.38 -1.10
CA LYS A 49 6.68 4.23 -2.09
C LYS A 49 7.02 3.42 -3.32
N PHE A 50 7.06 4.08 -4.47
CA PHE A 50 7.71 3.53 -5.65
C PHE A 50 9.19 3.29 -5.37
N LYS A 51 9.85 2.48 -6.21
CA LYS A 51 11.30 2.27 -6.16
C LYS A 51 12.10 3.57 -6.17
N ASP A 52 11.60 4.58 -6.87
CA ASP A 52 12.16 5.94 -6.95
C ASP A 52 11.97 6.77 -5.66
N GLY A 53 11.23 6.25 -4.66
CA GLY A 53 10.95 6.93 -3.39
C GLY A 53 9.72 7.84 -3.43
N LYS A 54 9.13 8.07 -4.62
CA LYS A 54 7.88 8.81 -4.78
C LYS A 54 6.73 8.09 -4.05
N PRO A 55 5.89 8.80 -3.27
CA PRO A 55 4.69 8.19 -2.70
C PRO A 55 3.70 7.85 -3.82
N ILE A 56 2.94 6.77 -3.65
CA ILE A 56 2.01 6.36 -4.71
C ILE A 56 0.84 7.32 -4.83
N THR A 57 0.50 8.02 -3.75
CA THR A 57 -0.45 9.12 -3.77
C THR A 57 0.08 10.33 -3.05
N THR A 58 -0.45 11.48 -3.41
CA THR A 58 -0.27 12.71 -2.65
C THR A 58 -1.44 12.78 -1.66
N PRO A 59 -1.22 13.00 -0.35
CA PRO A 59 -2.31 13.20 0.59
C PRO A 59 -3.10 14.43 0.14
N THR A 60 -4.38 14.26 -0.19
CA THR A 60 -5.29 15.39 -0.33
C THR A 60 -5.60 15.90 1.07
N HIS A 61 -5.00 17.02 1.45
CA HIS A 61 -5.36 17.76 2.68
C HIS A 61 -6.76 18.35 2.51
#